data_AF-C2G0H3-F1
#
_entry.id   AF-C2G0H3-F1
#
_cell.length_a   1.000
_cell.length_b   1.000
_cell.length_c   1.000
_cell.angle_alpha   90.00
_cell.angle_beta   90.00
_cell.angle_gamma   90.00
#
_symmetry.space_group_name_H-M   'P 1'
#
loop_
_entity.id
_entity.type
_entity.pdbx_description
1 polymer ?
#
loop_
_entity_poly.entity_id
_entity_poly.type
_entity_poly.pdbx_seq_one_letter_code
_entity_poly.pdbx_strand_id
1 'polypeptide(L)' 'MPWYVEAENVTPDFGSRWFSTNLYICAILREYLDKFPNELITSVGDKTLGRLNFGKDKLKLALGFARFVMEK' A
#
# COMPACT_ATOMS: atom_id res chain seq x y z
N MET A 1 1.99 -21.17 -21.19
CA MET A 1 1.84 -20.00 -20.30
C MET A 1 0.56 -20.22 -19.50
N PRO A 2 0.54 -20.11 -18.17
CA PRO A 2 -0.71 -20.25 -17.43
C PRO A 2 -1.62 -19.08 -17.78
N TRP A 3 -2.84 -19.40 -18.23
CA TRP A 3 -3.85 -18.44 -18.70
C TRP A 3 -4.72 -17.87 -17.58
N TYR A 4 -4.42 -18.22 -16.32
CA TYR A 4 -5.10 -17.69 -15.15
C TYR A 4 -4.15 -17.70 -13.94
N VAL A 5 -4.43 -16.83 -12.98
CA VAL A 5 -3.76 -16.73 -11.68
C VAL A 5 -4.86 -16.76 -10.63
N GLU A 6 -4.75 -17.65 -9.65
CA GLU A 6 -5.64 -17.65 -8.49
C GLU A 6 -5.32 -16.44 -7.62
N ALA A 7 -6.35 -15.67 -7.28
CA ALA A 7 -6.23 -14.50 -6.43
C ALA A 7 -7.26 -14.61 -5.29
N GLU A 8 -6.82 -14.31 -4.08
CA GLU A 8 -7.66 -14.26 -2.89
C GLU A 8 -7.91 -12.81 -2.49
N ASN A 9 -9.16 -12.47 -2.18
CA ASN A 9 -9.50 -11.17 -1.61
C ASN A 9 -9.20 -11.19 -0.10
N VAL A 10 -8.09 -10.57 0.29
CA VAL A 10 -7.65 -10.46 1.69
C VAL A 10 -8.34 -9.33 2.47
N THR A 11 -9.23 -8.55 1.82
CA THR A 11 -9.97 -7.43 2.44
C THR A 11 -11.47 -7.50 2.13
N PRO A 12 -12.18 -8.56 2.53
CA PRO A 12 -13.59 -8.76 2.17
C PRO A 12 -14.51 -7.68 2.75
N ASP A 13 -14.19 -7.16 3.94
CA ASP A 13 -15.03 -6.20 4.65
C ASP A 13 -14.75 -4.74 4.27
N PHE A 14 -13.74 -4.45 3.45
CA PHE A 14 -13.34 -3.09 3.09
C PHE A 14 -14.51 -2.26 2.56
N GLY A 15 -15.34 -2.84 1.70
CA GLY A 15 -16.51 -2.18 1.11
C GLY A 15 -17.53 -1.66 2.14
N SER A 16 -17.59 -2.26 3.32
CA SER A 16 -18.51 -1.85 4.40
C SER A 16 -18.00 -0.66 5.23
N ARG A 17 -16.71 -0.32 5.14
CA ARG A 17 -16.03 0.60 6.06
C ARG A 17 -15.20 1.68 5.37
N TRP A 18 -14.97 1.59 4.06
CA TRP A 18 -14.07 2.48 3.32
C TRP A 18 -14.37 3.97 3.53
N PHE A 19 -15.65 4.34 3.64
CA PHE A 19 -16.11 5.72 3.84
C PHE A 19 -15.75 6.29 5.22
N SER A 20 -15.45 5.43 6.20
CA SER A 20 -15.02 5.83 7.55
C SER A 20 -13.49 5.95 7.68
N THR A 21 -12.75 5.51 6.66
CA THR A 21 -11.28 5.49 6.67
C THR A 21 -10.72 6.63 5.84
N ASN A 22 -9.68 7.32 6.32
CA ASN A 22 -8.94 8.29 5.52
C ASN A 22 -8.03 7.58 4.53
N LEU A 23 -8.51 7.41 3.29
CA LEU A 23 -7.78 6.72 2.22
C LEU A 23 -6.78 7.62 1.47
N TYR A 24 -6.56 8.85 1.92
CA TYR A 24 -5.58 9.73 1.30
C TYR A 24 -4.17 9.18 1.50
N ILE A 25 -3.49 8.84 0.40
CA ILE A 25 -2.21 8.12 0.43
C ILE A 25 -1.14 8.82 1.27
N CYS A 26 -1.09 10.15 1.25
CA CYS A 26 -0.14 10.90 2.07
C CYS A 26 -0.47 10.83 3.56
N ALA A 27 -1.74 10.68 3.94
CA ALA A 27 -2.13 10.47 5.33
C ALA A 27 -1.74 9.07 5.81
N ILE A 28 -1.99 8.05 4.97
CA ILE A 28 -1.57 6.65 5.24
C ILE A 28 -0.05 6.55 5.38
N LEU A 29 0.70 7.23 4.49
CA LEU A 29 2.17 7.29 4.56
C LEU A 29 2.65 7.91 5.87
N ARG A 30 2.07 9.05 6.25
CA ARG A 30 2.42 9.72 7.51
C ARG A 30 2.13 8.80 8.70
N GLU A 31 0.94 8.22 8.76
CA GLU A 31 0.55 7.31 9.84
C GLU A 31 1.49 6.10 9.94
N TYR A 32 1.88 5.51 8.80
CA TYR A 32 2.82 4.40 8.79
C TYR A 32 4.22 4.80 9.29
N LEU A 33 4.76 5.94 8.83
CA LEU A 33 6.08 6.41 9.24
C LEU A 33 6.11 6.93 10.68
N ASP A 34 4.99 7.45 11.19
CA ASP A 34 4.86 7.85 12.60
C ASP A 34 4.89 6.61 13.51
N LYS A 35 4.26 5.50 13.07
CA LYS A 35 4.24 4.23 13.81
C LYS A 35 5.52 3.42 13.65
N PHE A 36 6.15 3.49 12.47
CA PHE A 36 7.33 2.72 12.10
C PHE A 36 8.41 3.62 11.46
N PRO A 37 9.10 4.46 12.25
CA PRO A 37 9.98 5.50 11.72
C PRO A 37 11.21 4.98 10.95
N ASN A 38 11.61 3.73 11.21
CA ASN A 38 12.76 3.08 10.56
C ASN A 38 12.36 2.19 9.38
N GLU A 39 11.06 1.97 9.15
CA GLU A 39 10.58 1.15 8.05
C GLU A 39 10.60 1.92 6.72
N LEU A 40 10.64 1.15 5.64
CA LEU A 40 10.67 1.66 4.27
C LEU A 40 9.28 1.54 3.64
N ILE A 41 8.99 2.42 2.69
CA ILE A 41 7.73 2.43 1.95
C ILE A 41 7.86 1.62 0.66
N THR A 42 9.02 1.68 0.01
CA THR A 42 9.30 0.96 -1.23
C THR A 42 10.37 -0.10 -1.03
N SER A 43 10.30 -1.15 -1.85
CA SER A 43 11.32 -2.22 -1.89
C SER A 43 12.69 -1.72 -2.36
N VAL A 44 12.79 -0.51 -2.93
CA VAL A 44 14.05 0.09 -3.40
C VAL A 44 14.73 0.95 -2.34
N GLY A 45 14.14 1.09 -1.14
CA GLY A 45 14.76 1.80 -0.02
C GLY A 45 14.19 3.19 0.27
N ASP A 46 13.12 3.61 -0.38
CA ASP A 46 12.56 4.95 -0.18
C ASP A 46 11.51 4.98 0.93
N LYS A 47 11.46 6.11 1.66
CA LYS A 47 10.39 6.46 2.61
C LYS A 47 9.24 7.25 1.94
N THR A 48 9.25 7.34 0.62
CA THR A 48 8.21 8.02 -0.16
C THR A 48 7.78 7.11 -1.29
N LEU A 49 6.60 7.36 -1.87
CA LEU A 49 6.16 6.67 -3.08
C LEU A 49 6.81 7.25 -4.36
N GLY A 50 7.86 8.08 -4.20
CA GLY A 50 8.47 8.85 -5.27
C GLY A 50 7.48 9.79 -5.96
N ARG A 51 7.80 10.21 -7.19
CA ARG A 51 6.74 10.65 -8.12
C ARG A 51 5.98 9.39 -8.49
N LEU A 52 4.76 9.23 -7.98
CA LEU A 52 3.76 8.33 -8.55
C LEU A 52 3.63 8.71 -10.03
N ASN A 53 4.47 8.11 -10.87
CA ASN A 53 4.45 8.32 -12.31
C ASN A 53 3.30 7.47 -12.82
N PHE A 54 2.09 7.99 -12.71
CA PHE A 54 0.87 7.38 -13.24
C PHE A 54 1.09 7.05 -14.72
N GLY A 55 1.29 5.77 -15.03
CA GLY A 55 1.57 5.27 -16.39
C GLY A 55 3.02 4.91 -16.72
N LYS A 56 4.00 5.09 -15.82
CA LYS A 56 5.39 4.61 -16.00
C LYS A 56 5.89 3.80 -14.79
N ASP A 57 5.61 2.51 -14.89
CA ASP A 57 6.28 1.32 -14.35
C ASP A 57 6.45 1.10 -12.82
N LYS A 58 6.01 -0.11 -12.42
CA LYS A 58 6.37 -0.95 -11.26
C LYS A 58 6.78 -0.25 -9.96
N LEU A 59 5.82 0.43 -9.33
CA LEU A 59 5.92 0.72 -7.90
C LEU A 59 5.92 -0.59 -7.12
N LYS A 60 7.05 -0.94 -6.52
CA LYS A 60 7.16 -2.11 -5.64
C LYS A 60 7.18 -1.65 -4.19
N LEU A 61 6.08 -1.85 -3.47
CA LEU A 61 5.97 -1.50 -2.06
C LEU A 61 6.84 -2.41 -1.20
N ALA A 62 7.30 -1.91 -0.07
CA ALA A 62 7.82 -2.76 0.99
C ALA A 62 6.66 -3.60 1.55
N LEU A 63 6.94 -4.85 1.94
CA LEU A 63 5.90 -5.78 2.41
C LEU A 63 5.16 -5.25 3.65
N GLY A 64 5.88 -4.62 4.60
CA GLY A 64 5.30 -4.04 5.81
C GLY A 64 4.29 -2.95 5.49
N PHE A 65 4.65 -2.02 4.60
CA PHE A 65 3.75 -0.96 4.16
C PHE A 65 2.55 -1.51 3.38
N ALA A 66 2.76 -2.48 2.49
CA ALA A 66 1.66 -3.12 1.75
C ALA A 66 0.64 -3.78 2.70
N ARG A 67 1.10 -4.49 3.74
CA ARG A 67 0.23 -5.09 4.76
C ARG A 67 -0.53 -4.04 5.55
N PHE A 68 0.14 -2.97 5.95
CA PHE A 68 -0.51 -1.86 6.65
C PHE A 68 -1.64 -1.22 5.83
N VAL A 69 -1.46 -1.08 4.52
CA VAL A 69 -2.51 -0.57 3.62
C VAL A 69 -3.69 -1.55 3.53
N MET A 70 -3.43 -2.86 3.49
CA MET A 70 -4.49 -3.87 3.43
C MET A 70 -5.34 -3.97 4.71
N GLU A 71 -4.84 -3.52 5.86
CA GLU A 71 -5.58 -3.52 7.12
C GLU A 71 -6.55 -2.32 7.28
N LYS A 72 -6.52 -1.36 6.33
CA LYS A 72 -7.38 -0.16 6.32
C LYS A 72 -8.80 -0.46 5.88
#